data_AF-A0A524J9B8-F1
#
_entry.id   AF-A0A524J9B8-F1
#
_cell.length_a   1.000
_cell.length_b   1.000
_cell.length_c   1.000
_cell.angle_alpha   90.00
_cell.angle_beta   90.00
_cell.angle_gamma   90.00
#
_symmetry.space_group_name_H-M   'P 1'
#
loop_
_entity.id
_entity.type
_entity.pdbx_description
1 polymer ?
#
loop_
_entity_poly.entity_id
_entity_poly.type
_entity_poly.pdbx_seq_one_letter_code
_entity_poly.pdbx_strand_id
1 'polypeptide(L)' 'MSYGNYGGGSRRYDSGPREMHKIKCSDCGSDAEVPFKPTDGRPVYCQNCFQKHRPPRRDTF' A
#
# COMPACT_ATOMS: atom_id res chain seq x y z
N MET A 1 -10.33 -48.66 5.37
CA MET A 1 -9.34 -47.95 4.53
C MET A 1 -9.27 -46.50 5.02
N SER A 2 -8.10 -46.06 5.49
CA SER A 2 -7.85 -44.75 6.09
C SER A 2 -6.98 -43.94 5.11
N TYR A 3 -7.42 -42.74 4.71
CA TYR A 3 -6.63 -41.85 3.86
C TYR A 3 -6.22 -40.64 4.69
N GLY A 4 -4.91 -40.51 4.90
CA GLY A 4 -4.29 -39.51 5.73
C GLY A 4 -4.43 -38.07 5.21
N ASN A 5 -4.38 -37.18 6.20
CA ASN A 5 -3.63 -35.91 6.25
C ASN A 5 -3.00 -35.42 4.93
N TYR A 6 -3.55 -34.34 4.38
CA TYR A 6 -2.83 -33.45 3.46
C TYR A 6 -2.70 -32.07 4.11
N GLY A 7 -1.53 -31.84 4.69
CA GLY A 7 -1.09 -30.53 5.15
C GLY A 7 -1.09 -29.50 4.01
N GLY A 8 -1.82 -28.42 4.21
CA GLY A 8 -1.70 -27.20 3.41
C GLY A 8 -1.08 -26.11 4.28
N GLY A 9 0.25 -26.03 4.29
CA GLY A 9 0.99 -25.03 5.03
C GLY A 9 0.58 -23.62 4.62
N SER A 10 -0.16 -22.94 5.49
CA SER A 10 -0.41 -21.52 5.41
C SER A 10 0.91 -20.80 5.58
N ARG A 11 1.59 -20.55 4.45
CA ARG A 11 2.78 -19.72 4.36
C ARG A 11 2.41 -18.38 5.00
N ARG A 12 2.82 -18.21 6.25
CA ARG A 12 2.83 -16.94 6.96
C ARG A 12 3.77 -16.06 6.14
N TYR A 13 3.22 -15.36 5.14
CA TYR A 13 3.92 -14.28 4.48
C TYR A 13 4.16 -13.26 5.59
N ASP A 14 5.34 -13.36 6.18
CA ASP A 14 5.92 -12.39 7.07
C ASP A 14 5.99 -11.09 6.27
N SER A 15 4.89 -10.33 6.33
CA SER A 15 4.87 -8.95 5.89
C SER A 15 5.67 -8.22 6.95
N GLY A 16 7.00 -8.27 6.82
CA GLY A 16 7.93 -7.54 7.68
C GLY A 16 7.47 -6.08 7.85
N PRO A 17 7.83 -5.43 8.97
CA PRO A 17 7.35 -4.11 9.31
C PRO A 17 7.58 -3.16 8.13
N ARG A 18 6.48 -2.64 7.57
CA ARG A 18 6.53 -1.70 6.45
C ARG A 18 7.13 -0.41 6.99
N GLU A 19 8.28 0.00 6.45
CA GLU A 19 8.84 1.31 6.79
C GLU A 19 7.87 2.40 6.33
N MET A 20 7.31 3.11 7.31
CA MET A 20 6.43 4.25 7.07
C MET A 20 7.29 5.51 7.03
N HIS A 21 7.24 6.24 5.93
CA HIS A 21 7.95 7.50 5.75
C HIS A 21 7.01 8.67 6.03
N LYS A 22 7.44 9.59 6.90
CA LYS A 22 6.75 10.86 7.14
C LYS A 22 6.99 11.82 5.99
N ILE A 23 5.90 12.36 5.44
CA ILE A 23 5.91 13.22 4.26
C ILE A 23 4.95 14.38 4.47
N LYS A 24 5.19 15.49 3.76
CA LYS A 24 4.24 16.59 3.67
C LYS A 24 3.43 16.46 2.38
N CYS A 25 2.10 16.43 2.50
CA CYS A 25 1.21 16.35 1.34
C CYS A 25 1.37 17.59 0.45
N SER A 26 1.65 17.41 -0.83
CA SER A 26 1.79 18.52 -1.79
C SER A 26 0.47 19.21 -2.14
N ASP A 27 -0.67 18.64 -1.75
CA ASP A 27 -2.01 19.15 -2.08
C ASP A 27 -2.64 19.89 -0.89
N CYS A 28 -2.68 19.27 0.29
CA CYS A 28 -3.25 19.86 1.50
C CYS A 28 -2.22 20.38 2.51
N GLY A 29 -0.93 20.10 2.34
CA GLY A 29 0.14 20.57 3.24
C GLY A 29 0.24 19.86 4.58
N SER A 30 -0.61 18.86 4.85
CA SER A 30 -0.61 18.11 6.11
C SER A 30 0.49 17.05 6.15
N ASP A 31 0.93 16.71 7.36
CA ASP A 31 1.84 15.58 7.58
C ASP A 31 1.10 14.25 7.38
N ALA A 32 1.72 13.31 6.69
CA ALA A 32 1.18 11.99 6.41
C ALA A 32 2.29 10.93 6.47
N GLU A 33 1.89 9.67 6.66
CA GLU A 33 2.79 8.52 6.69
C GLU A 33 2.49 7.62 5.49
N VAL A 34 3.49 7.37 4.67
CA VAL A 34 3.34 6.58 3.43
C VAL A 34 4.32 5.41 3.41
N PRO A 35 3.94 4.24 2.88
CA PRO A 35 4.80 3.06 2.83
C PRO A 35 5.83 3.08 1.68
N PHE A 36 6.05 4.25 1.08
CA PHE A 36 6.95 4.43 -0.07
C PHE A 36 7.90 5.61 0.19
N LYS A 37 9.12 5.52 -0.33
CA LYS A 37 10.08 6.62 -0.24
C LYS A 37 9.65 7.78 -1.15
N PRO A 38 9.55 9.02 -0.63
CA PRO A 38 9.43 10.21 -1.46
C PRO A 38 10.52 10.24 -2.52
N THR A 39 10.15 10.59 -3.75
CA THR A 39 11.12 10.77 -4.84
C THR A 39 11.22 12.26 -5.15
N ASP A 40 12.44 12.80 -5.19
CA ASP A 40 12.67 14.17 -5.62
C ASP A 40 12.16 14.38 -7.05
N GLY A 41 11.24 15.33 -7.22
CA GLY A 41 10.58 15.63 -8.51
C GLY A 41 9.17 15.05 -8.70
N ARG A 42 8.65 14.23 -7.77
CA ARG A 42 7.23 13.78 -7.80
C ARG A 42 6.47 14.31 -6.59
N PRO A 43 5.26 14.88 -6.76
CA PRO A 43 4.44 15.32 -5.64
C PRO A 43 3.99 14.11 -4.82
N VAL A 44 4.05 14.23 -3.50
CA VAL A 44 3.60 13.18 -2.58
C VAL A 44 2.27 13.59 -1.98
N TYR A 45 1.32 12.66 -1.98
CA TYR A 45 -0.03 12.92 -1.50
C TYR A 45 -0.36 12.04 -0.29
N CYS A 46 -1.14 12.60 0.64
CA CYS A 46 -1.74 11.81 1.71
C CYS A 46 -2.77 10.82 1.14
N GLN A 47 -3.14 9.80 1.92
CA GLN A 47 -4.09 8.76 1.49
C GLN A 47 -5.43 9.34 0.99
N ASN A 48 -5.88 10.47 1.54
CA ASN A 48 -7.11 11.14 1.13
C ASN A 48 -6.97 11.86 -0.22
N CYS A 49 -5.91 12.66 -0.40
CA CYS A 49 -5.65 13.34 -1.67
C CYS A 49 -5.31 12.33 -2.77
N PHE A 50 -4.53 11.28 -2.46
CA PHE A 50 -4.21 10.22 -3.42
C PHE A 50 -5.47 9.52 -3.96
N GLN A 51 -6.48 9.28 -3.12
CA GLN A 51 -7.75 8.71 -3.58
C GLN A 51 -8.49 9.62 -4.56
N LYS A 52 -8.42 10.95 -4.39
CA LYS A 52 -9.03 11.92 -5.31
C LYS A 52 -8.26 12.01 -6.64
N HIS A 53 -6.93 11.90 -6.60
CA HIS A 53 -6.06 11.91 -7.77
C HIS A 53 -5.97 10.54 -8.47
N ARG A 54 -6.53 9.48 -7.88
CA ARG A 54 -6.46 8.14 -8.46
C ARG A 54 -7.25 8.14 -9.78
N PRO A 55 -6.62 7.83 -10.93
CA PRO A 55 -7.36 7.69 -12.17
C PRO A 55 -8.42 6.61 -11.99
N PRO A 56 -9.61 6.76 -12.61
CA PRO A 56 -10.64 5.74 -12.55
C PRO A 56 -9.98 4.41 -12.94
N ARG A 57 -10.14 3.41 -12.08
CA ARG A 57 -9.76 2.04 -12.45
C ARG A 57 -10.55 1.80 -13.72
N ARG A 58 -9.86 1.59 -14.84
CA ARG A 58 -10.55 1.28 -16.09
C ARG A 58 -11.17 -0.10 -15.89
N ASP A 59 -12.42 -0.09 -15.42
CA ASP A 59 -13.26 -1.26 -15.37
C ASP A 59 -13.50 -1.61 -16.84
N THR A 60 -12.66 -2.49 -17.37
CA THR A 60 -12.80 -2.99 -18.73
C THR A 60 -14.01 -3.90 -18.69
N PHE A 61 -15.07 -3.47 -19.37
CA PHE A 61 -16.35 -4.16 -19.52
C PHE A 61 -16.16 -5.56 -20.13
#